data_AF-A0A239NRR4-F1
#
_entry.id   AF-A0A239NRR4-F1
#
_cell.length_a   1.000
_cell.length_b   1.000
_cell.length_c   1.000
_cell.angle_alpha   90.00
_cell.angle_beta   90.00
_cell.angle_gamma   90.00
#
_symmetry.space_group_name_H-M   'P 1'
#
loop_
_entity.id
_entity.type
_entity.pdbx_description
1 polymer ?
#
loop_
_entity_poly.entity_id
_entity_poly.type
_entity_poly.pdbx_seq_one_letter_code
_entity_poly.pdbx_strand_id
1 'polypeptide(L)'
;MTIARACRAPVVLALVLASLAAGCGITPTGVRDGGDPAVGFRPSTRLYFVSGARLQAVIRPIPWPPLKETLTLLMDGPSAAERGRGLRSELRPGAETPIKVTSGQAKVRISLPRPEPSEVSGPAPVPVPAPASGTARPVPMQASLTPRSTLWMGQLTCTAASALAARTNIDPDAVTVTIQRAGVARTESFRCSEFPRGSD
;
A
#
# COMPACT_ATOMS: atom_id res chain seq x y z
N MET A 1 -87.64 -12.17 31.26
CA MET A 1 -86.60 -11.37 31.94
C MET A 1 -85.32 -11.52 31.13
N THR A 2 -84.95 -10.46 30.42
CA THR A 2 -83.89 -10.32 29.41
C THR A 2 -82.56 -10.00 30.08
N ILE A 3 -81.43 -10.61 29.69
CA ILE A 3 -80.04 -10.07 29.75
C ILE A 3 -79.21 -10.91 28.74
N ALA A 4 -79.09 -10.47 27.49
CA ALA A 4 -78.00 -9.68 26.91
C ALA A 4 -76.72 -10.48 26.57
N ARG A 5 -76.58 -10.81 25.27
CA ARG A 5 -75.29 -11.06 24.61
C ARG A 5 -74.52 -9.74 24.57
N ALA A 6 -73.29 -9.69 25.07
CA ALA A 6 -72.38 -8.58 24.76
C ALA A 6 -70.90 -9.00 24.81
N CYS A 7 -70.26 -8.91 23.64
CA CYS A 7 -68.91 -8.40 23.42
C CYS A 7 -67.80 -8.79 24.40
N ARG A 8 -67.32 -10.04 24.35
CA ARG A 8 -66.00 -10.39 24.89
C ARG A 8 -64.85 -10.25 23.88
N ALA A 9 -65.14 -9.82 22.66
CA ALA A 9 -64.14 -9.72 21.58
C ALA A 9 -63.16 -8.53 21.69
N PRO A 10 -63.53 -7.30 22.13
CA PRO A 10 -62.58 -6.19 22.08
C PRO A 10 -61.56 -6.22 23.23
N VAL A 11 -61.87 -6.90 24.33
CA VAL A 11 -61.00 -6.97 25.53
C VAL A 11 -59.81 -7.90 25.27
N VAL A 12 -60.02 -9.01 24.57
CA VAL A 12 -58.94 -9.97 24.28
C VAL A 12 -57.92 -9.38 23.30
N LEU A 13 -58.38 -8.64 22.29
CA LEU A 13 -57.49 -8.02 21.30
C LEU A 13 -56.65 -6.88 21.91
N ALA A 14 -57.24 -6.08 22.82
CA ALA A 14 -56.51 -5.02 23.52
C ALA A 14 -55.43 -5.58 24.46
N LEU A 15 -55.67 -6.73 25.10
CA LEU A 15 -54.69 -7.38 25.97
C LEU A 15 -53.49 -7.93 25.18
N VAL A 16 -53.74 -8.51 23.99
CA VAL A 16 -52.68 -9.03 23.12
C VAL A 16 -51.80 -7.88 22.59
N LEU A 17 -52.39 -6.79 22.13
CA LEU A 17 -51.63 -5.60 21.69
C LEU A 17 -50.79 -4.98 22.82
N ALA A 18 -51.30 -4.96 24.06
CA ALA A 18 -50.53 -4.50 25.22
C ALA A 18 -49.33 -5.40 25.54
N SER A 19 -49.43 -6.72 25.31
CA SER A 19 -48.32 -7.66 25.54
C SER A 19 -47.20 -7.57 24.48
N LEU A 20 -47.48 -7.13 23.25
CA LEU A 20 -46.44 -6.83 22.26
C LEU A 20 -45.74 -5.49 22.52
N ALA A 21 -46.37 -4.57 23.28
CA ALA A 21 -45.75 -3.32 23.72
C ALA A 21 -44.90 -3.48 24.99
N ALA A 22 -44.98 -4.64 25.67
CA ALA A 22 -44.09 -4.98 26.77
C ALA A 22 -42.73 -5.41 26.21
N GLY A 23 -41.90 -4.40 25.92
CA GLY A 23 -40.45 -4.41 25.78
C GLY A 23 -39.76 -5.68 25.28
N CYS A 24 -39.04 -5.58 24.15
CA CYS A 24 -37.97 -6.51 23.82
C CYS A 24 -37.13 -6.77 25.07
N GLY A 25 -37.19 -7.99 25.60
CA GLY A 25 -36.49 -8.41 26.81
C GLY A 25 -34.98 -8.37 26.60
N ILE A 26 -34.39 -7.20 26.73
CA ILE A 26 -32.95 -7.03 26.91
C ILE A 26 -32.65 -7.48 28.34
N THR A 27 -32.31 -8.76 28.48
CA THR A 27 -31.73 -9.29 29.71
C THR A 27 -30.55 -8.41 30.11
N PRO A 28 -30.44 -7.94 31.36
CA PRO A 28 -29.26 -7.21 31.81
C PRO A 28 -28.05 -8.07 31.50
N THR A 29 -27.27 -7.66 30.50
CA THR A 29 -25.95 -8.24 30.29
C THR A 29 -25.18 -7.79 31.53
N GLY A 30 -24.92 -8.71 32.46
CA GLY A 30 -24.15 -8.42 33.66
C GLY A 30 -22.87 -7.66 33.30
N VAL A 31 -22.31 -6.94 34.27
CA VAL A 31 -21.06 -6.19 34.07
C VAL A 31 -20.02 -7.13 33.50
N ARG A 32 -19.73 -6.97 32.20
CA ARG A 32 -18.60 -7.62 31.53
C ARG A 32 -17.42 -6.70 31.74
N ASP A 33 -16.30 -7.25 32.22
CA ASP A 33 -15.02 -6.55 32.16
C ASP A 33 -14.83 -6.05 30.72
N GLY A 34 -14.53 -4.76 30.58
CA GLY A 34 -14.38 -4.09 29.29
C GLY A 34 -13.19 -4.57 28.46
N GLY A 35 -12.57 -5.68 28.86
CA GLY A 35 -11.26 -6.12 28.39
C GLY A 35 -10.17 -5.12 28.76
N ASP A 36 -8.96 -5.40 28.27
CA ASP A 36 -7.88 -4.43 28.34
C ASP A 36 -8.26 -3.15 27.59
N PRO A 37 -7.82 -1.96 28.08
CA PRO A 37 -8.07 -0.71 27.39
C PRO A 37 -7.53 -0.78 25.96
N ALA A 38 -8.22 -0.12 25.03
CA ALA A 38 -7.74 0.05 23.67
C ALA A 38 -6.34 0.66 23.72
N VAL A 39 -5.33 -0.13 23.35
CA VAL A 39 -3.96 0.37 23.21
C VAL A 39 -3.98 1.36 22.05
N GLY A 40 -3.87 2.66 22.37
CA GLY A 40 -3.97 3.74 21.38
C GLY A 40 -3.02 3.55 20.19
N PHE A 41 -3.34 4.22 19.08
CA PHE A 41 -2.61 4.13 17.80
C PHE A 41 -1.08 4.11 18.01
N ARG A 42 -0.45 3.02 17.58
CA ARG A 42 1.02 2.87 17.61
C ARG A 42 1.59 3.35 16.27
N PRO A 43 2.50 4.34 16.26
CA PRO A 43 3.20 4.75 15.05
C PRO A 43 3.84 3.54 14.37
N SER A 44 3.58 3.40 13.07
CA SER A 44 4.05 2.27 12.29
C SER A 44 4.54 2.72 10.93
N THR A 45 5.47 1.95 10.38
CA THR A 45 6.11 2.23 9.09
C THR A 45 5.63 1.23 8.06
N ARG A 46 5.21 1.73 6.89
CA ARG A 46 4.77 0.91 5.76
C ARG A 46 5.90 0.73 4.76
N LEU A 47 6.31 -0.52 4.53
CA LEU A 47 7.28 -0.91 3.51
C LEU A 47 6.58 -1.71 2.42
N TYR A 48 7.03 -1.60 1.17
CA TYR A 48 6.49 -2.38 0.05
C TYR A 48 7.50 -3.42 -0.42
N PHE A 49 7.10 -4.69 -0.30
CA PHE A 49 7.84 -5.84 -0.81
C PHE A 49 7.10 -6.49 -1.97
N VAL A 50 7.72 -7.43 -2.66
CA VAL A 50 7.11 -8.13 -3.77
C VAL A 50 6.52 -9.47 -3.30
N SER A 51 5.30 -9.75 -3.73
CA SER A 51 4.64 -11.05 -3.66
C SER A 51 4.09 -11.41 -5.03
N GLY A 52 4.56 -12.52 -5.61
CA GLY A 52 4.23 -12.86 -7.00
C GLY A 52 4.64 -11.73 -7.96
N ALA A 53 3.67 -11.18 -8.69
CA ALA A 53 3.84 -10.05 -9.63
C ALA A 53 3.29 -8.71 -9.10
N ARG A 54 3.11 -8.59 -7.78
CA ARG A 54 2.50 -7.42 -7.13
C ARG A 54 3.33 -6.91 -5.96
N LEU A 55 3.15 -5.64 -5.63
CA LEU A 55 3.66 -5.02 -4.41
C LEU A 55 2.71 -5.31 -3.25
N GLN A 56 3.21 -5.82 -2.14
CA GLN A 56 2.49 -6.04 -0.90
C GLN A 56 3.00 -5.06 0.15
N ALA A 57 2.09 -4.33 0.81
CA ALA A 57 2.46 -3.50 1.94
C ALA A 57 2.71 -4.35 3.19
N VAL A 58 3.70 -3.96 3.97
CA VAL A 58 4.02 -4.53 5.27
C VAL A 58 4.11 -3.40 6.28
N ILE A 59 3.33 -3.52 7.35
CA ILE A 59 3.36 -2.60 8.47
C ILE A 59 4.33 -3.14 9.52
N ARG A 60 5.41 -2.40 9.76
CA ARG A 60 6.35 -2.68 10.86
C ARG A 60 6.05 -1.75 12.04
N PRO A 61 6.09 -2.23 13.29
CA PRO A 61 5.86 -1.44 14.49
C PRO A 61 7.09 -0.56 14.83
N ILE A 62 7.55 0.21 13.85
CA ILE A 62 8.69 1.12 13.95
C ILE A 62 8.13 2.55 13.82
N PRO A 63 8.37 3.42 14.80
CA PRO A 63 7.90 4.81 14.76
C PRO A 63 8.55 5.60 13.62
N TRP A 64 7.74 6.07 12.68
CA TRP A 64 8.05 6.88 11.47
C TRP A 64 9.49 7.39 11.33
N PRO A 65 10.44 6.52 10.95
CA PRO A 65 11.84 6.91 10.87
C PRO A 65 12.02 7.93 9.74
N PRO A 66 13.10 8.74 9.77
CA PRO A 66 13.52 9.59 8.66
C PRO A 66 13.35 8.90 7.31
N LEU A 67 12.99 9.65 6.27
CA LEU A 67 12.74 9.07 4.93
C LEU A 67 13.94 8.22 4.45
N LYS A 68 15.17 8.70 4.69
CA LYS A 68 16.40 7.96 4.39
C LYS A 68 16.47 6.62 5.15
N GLU A 69 16.16 6.63 6.44
CA GLU A 69 16.18 5.43 7.28
C GLU A 69 15.06 4.45 6.93
N THR A 70 13.88 4.95 6.55
CA THR A 70 12.81 4.11 5.99
C THR A 70 13.26 3.38 4.72
N LEU A 71 13.99 4.07 3.85
CA LEU A 71 14.56 3.45 2.65
C LEU A 71 15.69 2.48 2.99
N THR A 72 16.47 2.72 4.04
CA THR A 72 17.43 1.73 4.57
C THR A 72 16.71 0.45 5.00
N LEU A 73 15.61 0.55 5.77
CA LEU A 73 14.81 -0.61 6.18
C LEU A 73 14.25 -1.40 4.99
N LEU A 74 13.97 -0.73 3.88
CA LEU A 74 13.58 -1.37 2.62
C LEU A 74 14.76 -2.09 1.97
N MET A 75 15.96 -1.49 1.97
CA MET A 75 17.18 -2.10 1.44
C MET A 75 17.62 -3.33 2.23
N ASP A 76 17.42 -3.33 3.56
CA ASP A 76 17.65 -4.51 4.42
C ASP A 76 16.76 -5.70 4.02
N GLY A 77 15.67 -5.42 3.31
CA GLY A 77 14.78 -6.42 2.76
C GLY A 77 13.76 -6.97 3.77
N PRO A 78 13.02 -8.01 3.35
CA PRO A 78 12.02 -8.63 4.20
C PRO A 78 12.65 -9.46 5.34
N SER A 79 12.02 -9.41 6.51
CA SER A 79 12.38 -10.22 7.67
C SER A 79 12.23 -11.72 7.39
N ALA A 80 12.77 -12.58 8.27
CA ALA A 80 12.64 -14.03 8.11
C ALA A 80 11.17 -14.49 8.07
N ALA A 81 10.31 -13.92 8.93
CA ALA A 81 8.88 -14.20 8.95
C ALA A 81 8.17 -13.69 7.69
N GLU A 82 8.53 -12.51 7.19
CA GLU A 82 8.01 -11.94 5.95
C GLU A 82 8.41 -12.80 4.73
N ARG A 83 9.67 -13.25 4.67
CA ARG A 83 10.15 -14.19 3.64
C ARG A 83 9.43 -15.53 3.70
N GLY A 84 9.14 -16.03 4.91
CA GLY A 84 8.33 -17.23 5.11
C GLY A 84 6.91 -17.11 4.54
N ARG A 85 6.40 -15.88 4.36
CA ARG A 85 5.12 -15.58 3.69
C ARG A 85 5.25 -15.35 2.17
N GLY A 86 6.42 -15.60 1.59
CA GLY A 86 6.68 -15.41 0.16
C GLY A 86 7.04 -13.98 -0.25
N LEU A 87 7.33 -13.09 0.70
CA LEU A 87 7.76 -11.73 0.40
C LEU A 87 9.24 -11.69 0.00
N ARG A 88 9.56 -10.98 -1.07
CA ARG A 88 10.93 -10.79 -1.59
C ARG A 88 11.22 -9.32 -1.88
N SER A 89 12.50 -8.98 -2.03
CA SER A 89 12.94 -7.68 -2.53
C SER A 89 13.55 -7.84 -3.93
N GLU A 90 13.17 -6.95 -4.85
CA GLU A 90 13.76 -6.82 -6.18
C GLU A 90 14.86 -5.77 -6.25
N LEU A 91 15.12 -5.09 -5.13
CA LEU A 91 16.18 -4.11 -5.01
C LEU A 91 17.52 -4.85 -4.91
N ARG A 92 18.44 -4.52 -5.80
CA ARG A 92 19.83 -5.00 -5.73
C ARG A 92 20.64 -4.02 -4.88
N PRO A 93 21.35 -4.52 -3.87
CA PRO A 93 22.34 -3.74 -3.15
C PRO A 93 23.35 -3.15 -4.14
N GLY A 94 23.73 -1.89 -3.95
CA GLY A 94 24.55 -1.15 -4.90
C GLY A 94 23.70 -0.42 -5.93
N ALA A 95 23.09 -1.12 -6.88
CA ALA A 95 22.43 -0.51 -8.03
C ALA A 95 21.21 0.36 -7.68
N GLU A 96 20.39 -0.09 -6.73
CA GLU A 96 19.17 0.58 -6.31
C GLU A 96 19.28 1.21 -4.91
N THR A 97 20.49 1.29 -4.35
CA THR A 97 20.73 1.92 -3.04
C THR A 97 20.69 3.45 -3.15
N PRO A 98 19.79 4.17 -2.46
CA PRO A 98 19.73 5.62 -2.52
C PRO A 98 21.01 6.31 -2.02
N ILE A 99 21.66 7.10 -2.88
CA ILE A 99 22.83 7.92 -2.52
C ILE A 99 22.45 9.31 -2.01
N LYS A 100 21.30 9.83 -2.45
CA LYS A 100 20.73 11.09 -1.97
C LYS A 100 19.21 11.02 -1.98
N VAL A 101 18.60 11.50 -0.90
CA VAL A 101 17.16 11.54 -0.75
C VAL A 101 16.77 12.91 -0.22
N THR A 102 15.83 13.58 -0.90
CA THR A 102 15.28 14.87 -0.48
C THR A 102 13.77 14.84 -0.60
N SER A 103 13.07 15.51 0.31
CA SER A 103 11.61 15.59 0.31
C SER A 103 11.12 17.04 0.38
N GLY A 104 10.01 17.32 -0.29
CA GLY A 104 9.16 18.51 -0.11
C GLY A 104 7.77 18.10 0.40
N GLN A 105 6.77 18.98 0.24
CA GLN A 105 5.42 18.75 0.79
C GLN A 105 4.70 17.51 0.21
N ALA A 106 4.84 17.24 -1.08
CA ALA A 106 4.24 16.08 -1.76
C ALA A 106 5.17 15.49 -2.84
N LYS A 107 6.48 15.72 -2.69
CA LYS A 107 7.50 15.33 -3.66
C LYS A 107 8.66 14.67 -2.95
N VAL A 108 9.11 13.53 -3.45
CA VAL A 108 10.35 12.89 -3.02
C VAL A 108 11.29 12.82 -4.22
N ARG A 109 12.57 13.13 -4.03
CA ARG A 109 13.60 12.92 -5.04
C ARG A 109 14.63 11.95 -4.50
N ILE A 110 14.85 10.87 -5.24
CA ILE A 110 15.80 9.80 -4.94
C ILE A 110 16.87 9.81 -6.02
N SER A 111 18.13 9.96 -5.62
CA SER A 111 19.28 9.78 -6.49
C SER A 111 19.86 8.39 -6.24
N LEU A 112 20.03 7.63 -7.32
CA LEU A 112 20.64 6.30 -7.33
C LEU A 112 22.04 6.40 -7.94
N PRO A 113 22.97 5.49 -7.59
CA PRO A 113 24.29 5.45 -8.19
C PRO A 113 24.20 5.08 -9.67
N ARG A 114 25.29 5.31 -10.38
CA ARG A 114 25.45 4.83 -11.76
C ARG A 114 25.52 3.29 -11.71
N PRO A 115 24.83 2.56 -12.60
CA PRO A 115 24.97 1.13 -12.70
C PRO A 115 26.41 0.82 -13.10
N GLU A 116 27.03 -0.10 -12.38
CA GLU A 116 28.38 -0.56 -12.69
C GLU A 116 28.31 -1.35 -14.02
N PRO A 117 29.28 -1.21 -14.95
CA PRO A 117 29.24 -1.88 -16.25
C PRO A 117 29.17 -3.43 -16.14
N SER A 118 29.61 -4.01 -15.03
CA SER A 118 29.49 -5.44 -14.73
C SER A 118 28.06 -5.94 -14.55
N GLU A 119 27.09 -5.05 -14.31
CA GLU A 119 25.66 -5.39 -14.19
C GLU A 119 24.94 -5.41 -15.56
N VAL A 120 25.60 -4.94 -16.62
CA VAL A 120 25.16 -5.04 -18.02
C VAL A 120 25.85 -6.24 -18.67
N SER A 121 25.83 -7.39 -18.00
CA SER A 121 26.26 -8.66 -18.61
C SER A 121 25.02 -9.48 -18.98
N GLY A 122 24.14 -8.86 -19.76
CA GLY A 122 23.33 -9.59 -20.74
C GLY A 122 24.09 -9.61 -22.07
N PRO A 123 23.76 -10.50 -23.02
CA PRO A 123 24.41 -10.49 -24.33
C PRO A 123 24.35 -9.06 -24.89
N ALA A 124 25.49 -8.57 -25.38
CA ALA A 124 25.58 -7.26 -26.00
C ALA A 124 24.37 -7.08 -26.94
N PRO A 125 23.69 -5.92 -26.93
CA PRO A 125 22.62 -5.69 -27.89
C PRO A 125 23.22 -5.89 -29.28
N VAL A 126 22.83 -7.00 -29.93
CA VAL A 126 23.09 -7.21 -31.35
C VAL A 126 22.57 -5.94 -32.03
N PRO A 127 23.34 -5.30 -32.93
CA PRO A 127 22.86 -4.12 -33.64
C PRO A 127 21.56 -4.51 -34.35
N VAL A 128 20.42 -4.12 -33.79
CA VAL A 128 19.15 -4.24 -34.48
C VAL A 128 19.24 -3.23 -35.62
N PRO A 129 19.16 -3.66 -36.89
CA PRO A 129 19.17 -2.72 -38.01
C PRO A 129 18.08 -1.68 -37.78
N ALA A 130 18.44 -0.40 -37.90
CA ALA A 130 17.47 0.68 -37.79
C ALA A 130 16.28 0.39 -38.74
N PRO A 131 15.03 0.42 -38.26
CA PRO A 131 13.90 0.31 -39.17
C PRO A 131 13.96 1.51 -40.12
N ALA A 132 13.97 1.22 -41.42
CA ALA A 132 13.84 2.22 -42.47
C ALA A 132 12.64 3.12 -42.17
N SER A 133 12.81 4.43 -42.38
CA SER A 133 11.85 5.50 -42.12
C SER A 133 10.46 5.18 -42.66
N GLY A 134 9.65 4.50 -41.86
CA GLY A 134 8.22 4.30 -42.03
C GLY A 134 7.52 5.06 -40.92
N THR A 135 6.40 5.70 -41.26
CA THR A 135 5.56 6.53 -40.39
C THR A 135 4.95 5.72 -39.23
N ALA A 136 5.76 5.37 -38.24
CA ALA A 136 5.32 4.70 -37.03
C ALA A 136 4.72 5.73 -36.07
N ARG A 137 3.42 5.59 -35.79
CA ARG A 137 2.75 6.26 -34.67
C ARG A 137 3.57 6.07 -33.38
N PRO A 138 3.67 7.08 -32.50
CA PRO A 138 4.33 6.91 -31.22
C PRO A 138 3.59 5.83 -30.40
N VAL A 139 4.21 4.65 -30.28
CA VAL A 139 3.77 3.64 -29.32
C VAL A 139 4.18 4.15 -27.94
N PRO A 140 3.25 4.23 -26.96
CA PRO A 140 3.63 4.63 -25.61
C PRO A 140 4.71 3.67 -25.09
N MET A 141 5.82 4.24 -24.62
CA MET A 141 7.05 3.59 -24.12
C MET A 141 6.84 2.73 -22.85
N GLN A 142 5.62 2.28 -22.59
CA GLN A 142 5.23 1.49 -21.42
C GLN A 142 5.37 -0.03 -21.67
N ALA A 143 5.49 -0.46 -22.93
CA ALA A 143 5.36 -1.87 -23.30
C ALA A 143 6.67 -2.70 -23.27
N SER A 144 7.83 -2.09 -22.99
CA SER A 144 9.13 -2.77 -23.15
C SER A 144 9.91 -3.00 -21.85
N LEU A 145 9.35 -2.65 -20.69
CA LEU A 145 9.97 -2.91 -19.39
C LEU A 145 9.55 -4.31 -18.92
N THR A 146 10.53 -5.20 -18.69
CA THR A 146 10.26 -6.54 -18.15
C THR A 146 9.51 -6.41 -16.81
N PRO A 147 8.62 -7.36 -16.45
CA PRO A 147 7.85 -7.31 -15.20
C PRO A 147 8.73 -7.14 -13.94
N ARG A 148 9.98 -7.59 -14.00
CA ARG A 148 10.95 -7.43 -12.92
C ARG A 148 11.49 -6.00 -12.82
N SER A 149 11.67 -5.31 -13.94
CA SER A 149 12.15 -3.92 -14.00
C SER A 149 11.14 -2.89 -13.49
N THR A 150 9.85 -3.23 -13.41
CA THR A 150 8.82 -2.34 -12.84
C THR A 150 8.64 -2.52 -11.33
N LEU A 151 8.87 -3.73 -10.80
CA LEU A 151 8.60 -4.02 -9.38
C LEU A 151 9.60 -3.36 -8.43
N TRP A 152 10.90 -3.34 -8.73
CA TRP A 152 11.87 -2.66 -7.86
C TRP A 152 11.61 -1.14 -7.78
N MET A 153 11.23 -0.50 -8.90
CA MET A 153 10.84 0.91 -8.93
C MET A 153 9.59 1.14 -8.08
N GLY A 154 8.64 0.22 -8.18
CA GLY A 154 7.41 0.24 -7.40
C GLY A 154 7.66 0.09 -5.90
N GLN A 155 8.52 -0.83 -5.48
CA GLN A 155 8.93 -0.98 -4.08
C GLN A 155 9.53 0.31 -3.52
N LEU A 156 10.46 0.91 -4.27
CA LEU A 156 11.12 2.17 -3.90
C LEU A 156 10.11 3.32 -3.82
N THR A 157 9.26 3.45 -4.85
CA THR A 157 8.28 4.53 -4.99
C THR A 157 7.20 4.46 -3.92
N CYS A 158 6.53 3.32 -3.77
CA CYS A 158 5.44 3.16 -2.81
C CYS A 158 5.91 3.29 -1.35
N THR A 159 7.12 2.80 -1.05
CA THR A 159 7.72 2.96 0.27
C THR A 159 8.06 4.42 0.56
N ALA A 160 8.73 5.12 -0.37
CA ALA A 160 9.07 6.53 -0.20
C ALA A 160 7.82 7.42 -0.09
N ALA A 161 6.81 7.14 -0.93
CA ALA A 161 5.52 7.82 -0.92
C ALA A 161 4.82 7.64 0.43
N SER A 162 4.71 6.41 0.92
CA SER A 162 4.05 6.11 2.20
C SER A 162 4.80 6.69 3.40
N ALA A 163 6.13 6.71 3.34
CA ALA A 163 6.97 7.31 4.38
C ALA A 163 6.76 8.83 4.48
N LEU A 164 6.67 9.53 3.34
CA LEU A 164 6.35 10.97 3.33
C LEU A 164 4.90 11.21 3.76
N ALA A 165 3.96 10.47 3.17
CA ALA A 165 2.53 10.56 3.44
C ALA A 165 2.19 10.43 4.93
N ALA A 166 2.83 9.48 5.63
CA ALA A 166 2.66 9.30 7.07
C ALA A 166 3.09 10.52 7.91
N ARG A 167 4.04 11.32 7.40
CA ARG A 167 4.58 12.51 8.10
C ARG A 167 3.81 13.79 7.78
N THR A 168 3.32 13.90 6.55
CA THR A 168 2.63 15.10 6.05
C THR A 168 1.12 14.95 6.05
N ASN A 169 0.59 13.81 6.52
CA ASN A 169 -0.83 13.50 6.59
C ASN A 169 -1.56 13.69 5.25
N ILE A 170 -0.97 13.14 4.18
CA ILE A 170 -1.54 13.12 2.83
C ILE A 170 -1.67 11.68 2.33
N ASP A 171 -2.45 11.49 1.27
CA ASP A 171 -2.55 10.19 0.61
C ASP A 171 -1.21 9.80 -0.05
N PRO A 172 -0.71 8.55 0.10
CA PRO A 172 0.50 8.10 -0.58
C PRO A 172 0.42 8.21 -2.12
N ASP A 173 -0.75 8.07 -2.72
CA ASP A 173 -0.96 8.22 -4.16
C ASP A 173 -0.93 9.70 -4.61
N ALA A 174 -1.02 10.66 -3.67
CA ALA A 174 -0.78 12.08 -3.94
C ALA A 174 0.70 12.46 -3.95
N VAL A 175 1.59 11.58 -3.48
CA VAL A 175 3.04 11.82 -3.48
C VAL A 175 3.63 11.48 -4.84
N THR A 176 4.41 12.42 -5.40
CA THR A 176 5.22 12.17 -6.60
C THR A 176 6.64 11.80 -6.20
N VAL A 177 7.11 10.62 -6.60
CA VAL A 177 8.49 10.18 -6.38
C VAL A 177 9.28 10.29 -7.66
N THR A 178 10.37 11.03 -7.59
CA THR A 178 11.26 11.31 -8.70
C THR A 178 12.55 10.53 -8.52
N ILE A 179 12.88 9.68 -9.47
CA ILE A 179 14.09 8.85 -9.46
C ILE A 179 15.08 9.41 -10.50
N GLN A 180 16.32 9.64 -10.08
CA GLN A 180 17.40 10.08 -10.94
C GLN A 180 18.62 9.18 -10.74
N ARG A 181 19.25 8.76 -11.84
CA ARG A 181 20.47 7.96 -11.81
C ARG A 181 21.69 8.83 -12.05
N ALA A 182 22.75 8.63 -11.26
CA ALA A 182 23.96 9.43 -11.36
C ALA A 182 24.58 9.35 -12.76
N GLY A 183 24.93 10.50 -13.33
CA GLY A 183 25.45 10.60 -14.70
C GLY A 183 24.39 10.50 -15.81
N VAL A 184 23.10 10.41 -15.46
CA VAL A 184 21.99 10.47 -16.41
C VAL A 184 21.18 11.74 -16.12
N ALA A 185 21.03 12.60 -17.12
CA ALA A 185 20.24 13.83 -17.00
C ALA A 185 18.72 13.55 -16.93
N ARG A 186 18.29 12.38 -17.43
CA ARG A 186 16.90 11.96 -17.39
C ARG A 186 16.47 11.70 -15.94
N THR A 187 15.30 12.21 -15.64
CA THR A 187 14.64 12.10 -14.35
C THR A 187 13.24 11.56 -14.61
N GLU A 188 12.85 10.52 -13.91
CA GLU A 188 11.55 9.87 -14.09
C GLU A 188 10.72 10.07 -12.83
N SER A 189 9.41 10.31 -13.00
CA SER A 189 8.50 10.59 -11.90
C SER A 189 7.39 9.56 -11.89
N PHE A 190 7.07 9.07 -10.69
CA PHE A 190 6.15 7.97 -10.48
C PHE A 190 5.26 8.24 -9.27
N ARG A 191 4.05 7.73 -9.31
CA ARG A 191 3.13 7.61 -8.16
C ARG A 191 2.99 6.15 -7.77
N CYS A 192 2.63 5.90 -6.51
CA CYS A 192 2.46 4.52 -6.05
C CYS A 192 1.33 3.78 -6.79
N SER A 193 0.26 4.49 -7.17
CA SER A 193 -0.86 3.95 -7.94
C SER A 193 -0.52 3.46 -9.35
N GLU A 194 0.65 3.82 -9.89
CA GLU A 194 1.13 3.34 -11.20
C GLU A 194 1.64 1.89 -11.15
N PHE A 195 1.83 1.33 -9.95
CA PHE A 195 2.38 -0.01 -9.76
C PHE A 195 1.31 -1.02 -9.32
N PRO A 196 1.41 -2.29 -9.74
CA PRO A 196 0.44 -3.31 -9.37
C PRO A 196 0.55 -3.64 -7.88
N ARG A 197 -0.46 -3.27 -7.09
CA ARG A 197 -0.53 -3.54 -5.65
C ARG A 197 -1.40 -4.76 -5.33
N GLY A 198 -0.99 -5.52 -4.32
CA GLY A 198 -1.85 -6.46 -3.63
C GLY A 198 -2.87 -5.73 -2.77
N SER A 199 -3.98 -6.40 -2.47
CA SER A 199 -4.91 -5.94 -1.45
C SER A 199 -4.22 -6.09 -0.08
N ASP A 200 -4.28 -5.03 0.73
CA ASP A 200 -3.79 -5.03 2.11
C ASP A 200 -4.67 -5.92 3.02
#